data_AF-A0A963G9C1-F1
#
_entry.id   AF-A0A963G9C1-F1
#
_cell.length_a   1.000
_cell.length_b   1.000
_cell.length_c   1.000
_cell.angle_alpha   90.00
_cell.angle_beta   90.00
_cell.angle_gamma   90.00
#
_symmetry.space_group_name_H-M   'P 1'
#
loop_
_entity.id
_entity.type
_entity.pdbx_description
1 polymer ?
#
loop_
_entity_poly.entity_id
_entity_poly.type
_entity_poly.pdbx_seq_one_letter_code
_entity_poly.pdbx_strand_id
1 'polypeptide(L)'
;GIMEHIEEAGVHSGDSACSLPPYTLAGAIQDRMREQIRRLALELKVVGLMNTQFAIKEGEIYLLEVNPRASRTVPFVSKATGVQLAKVAARCMVGISLERQQFTQEVIPAHFFVKEAIFPFVKFPGVDTLLGPEMKSTGEVMGVGSNFGQAYAKAMEGAGDLLPRSGKALLSVRDADKKRIVKVARELSEHEFELLATGGTCNVIRAAGIACTRVNKVAEGRPHIVDMIKNDEFELIINTTDGKKAIEDSAAIRRAALRHKVTYTTTISGGEAICLALKESDSSNVIRLQDLH
;
A
#
# COMPACT_ATOMS: atom_id res chain seq x y z
N GLY A 1 -1.65 -17.45 -6.23
CA GLY A 1 -1.92 -16.01 -6.04
C GLY A 1 -0.78 -15.41 -5.26
N ILE A 2 0.13 -14.72 -5.93
CA ILE A 2 1.21 -13.96 -5.32
C ILE A 2 0.75 -12.51 -5.21
N MET A 3 0.81 -11.94 -4.01
CA MET A 3 0.48 -10.54 -3.74
C MET A 3 1.74 -9.79 -3.38
N GLU A 4 1.88 -8.57 -3.90
CA GLU A 4 2.95 -7.65 -3.54
C GLU A 4 2.37 -6.52 -2.70
N HIS A 5 2.92 -6.29 -1.50
CA HIS A 5 2.49 -5.16 -0.67
C HIS A 5 2.99 -3.83 -1.26
N ILE A 6 2.22 -2.76 -1.06
CA ILE A 6 2.68 -1.41 -1.37
C ILE A 6 3.64 -0.96 -0.28
N GLU A 7 3.24 -1.06 1.00
CA GLU A 7 4.09 -0.75 2.15
C GLU A 7 5.23 -1.76 2.32
N GLU A 8 6.39 -1.28 2.80
CA GLU A 8 7.53 -2.15 3.07
C GLU A 8 7.31 -3.12 4.24
N ALA A 9 8.11 -4.19 4.26
CA ALA A 9 8.20 -5.08 5.41
C ALA A 9 8.56 -4.27 6.67
N GLY A 10 7.75 -4.40 7.71
CA GLY A 10 7.76 -3.54 8.89
C GLY A 10 6.39 -2.91 9.15
N VAL A 11 5.59 -2.73 8.09
CA VAL A 11 4.15 -2.56 8.19
C VAL A 11 3.48 -3.94 8.15
N HIS A 12 2.53 -4.18 9.04
CA HIS A 12 1.85 -5.46 9.15
C HIS A 12 1.02 -5.76 7.89
N SER A 13 1.09 -7.01 7.40
CA SER A 13 0.41 -7.46 6.16
C SER A 13 -1.10 -7.20 6.09
N GLY A 14 -1.75 -7.15 7.25
CA GLY A 14 -3.17 -6.79 7.37
C GLY A 14 -3.46 -5.32 7.07
N ASP A 15 -2.55 -4.43 7.44
CA ASP A 15 -2.66 -2.97 7.25
C ASP A 15 -2.04 -2.51 5.94
N SER A 16 -1.18 -3.31 5.32
CA SER A 16 -0.64 -3.00 4.00
C SER A 16 -1.71 -3.12 2.92
N ALA A 17 -1.69 -2.17 2.00
CA ALA A 17 -2.29 -2.35 0.70
C ALA A 17 -1.50 -3.43 -0.06
N CYS A 18 -2.14 -4.14 -0.98
CA CYS A 18 -1.44 -5.11 -1.82
C CYS A 18 -2.02 -5.25 -3.22
N SER A 19 -1.18 -5.63 -4.18
CA SER A 19 -1.52 -5.84 -5.58
C SER A 19 -1.48 -7.32 -5.94
N LEU A 20 -2.45 -7.75 -6.75
CA LEU A 20 -2.44 -9.00 -7.49
C LEU A 20 -2.80 -8.71 -8.96
N PRO A 21 -1.93 -9.00 -9.94
CA PRO A 21 -0.58 -9.54 -9.78
C PRO A 21 0.39 -8.53 -9.13
N PRO A 22 1.62 -8.96 -8.76
CA PRO A 22 2.69 -8.04 -8.37
C PRO A 22 2.94 -6.96 -9.43
N TYR A 23 3.23 -5.74 -8.99
CA TYR A 23 3.34 -4.54 -9.84
C TYR A 23 4.78 -4.08 -10.06
N THR A 24 5.73 -4.47 -9.20
CA THR A 24 7.16 -4.22 -9.40
C THR A 24 8.03 -5.47 -9.31
N LEU A 25 7.54 -6.54 -8.66
CA LEU A 25 8.35 -7.73 -8.40
C LEU A 25 8.70 -8.50 -9.68
N ALA A 26 9.99 -8.69 -9.94
CA ALA A 26 10.48 -9.41 -11.13
C ALA A 26 10.00 -10.87 -11.18
N GLY A 27 9.65 -11.34 -12.39
CA GLY A 27 9.14 -12.71 -12.60
C GLY A 27 10.05 -13.81 -12.06
N ALA A 28 11.38 -13.67 -12.23
CA ALA A 28 12.35 -14.63 -11.71
C ALA A 28 12.33 -14.74 -10.17
N ILE A 29 12.03 -13.65 -9.45
CA ILE A 29 11.87 -13.69 -7.99
C ILE A 29 10.56 -14.40 -7.63
N GLN A 30 9.48 -14.10 -8.35
CA GLN A 30 8.20 -14.78 -8.17
C GLN A 30 8.33 -16.30 -8.38
N ASP A 31 9.09 -16.75 -9.37
CA ASP A 31 9.31 -18.19 -9.63
C ASP A 31 10.11 -18.86 -8.52
N ARG A 32 11.16 -18.19 -8.00
CA ARG A 32 11.89 -18.67 -6.81
C ARG A 32 10.96 -18.77 -5.60
N MET A 33 10.05 -17.81 -5.40
CA MET A 33 9.04 -17.88 -4.33
C MET A 33 8.09 -19.05 -4.53
N ARG A 34 7.58 -19.30 -5.74
CA ARG A 34 6.71 -20.46 -6.05
C ARG A 34 7.38 -21.77 -5.66
N GLU A 35 8.65 -21.94 -6.01
CA GLU A 35 9.41 -23.14 -5.66
C GLU A 35 9.59 -23.30 -4.14
N GLN A 36 9.92 -22.22 -3.43
CA GLN A 36 10.01 -22.25 -1.97
C GLN A 36 8.67 -22.59 -1.32
N ILE A 37 7.56 -22.01 -1.79
CA ILE A 37 6.21 -22.30 -1.27
C ILE A 37 5.87 -23.77 -1.49
N ARG A 38 6.15 -24.34 -2.67
CA ARG A 38 5.93 -25.76 -2.96
C ARG A 38 6.70 -26.65 -2.00
N ARG A 39 7.99 -26.37 -1.79
CA ARG A 39 8.85 -27.14 -0.88
C ARG A 39 8.33 -27.08 0.56
N LEU A 40 7.95 -25.88 1.02
CA LEU A 40 7.36 -25.69 2.35
C LEU A 40 6.04 -26.45 2.51
N ALA A 41 5.17 -26.43 1.50
CA ALA A 41 3.89 -27.14 1.53
C ALA A 41 4.07 -28.65 1.75
N LEU A 42 5.02 -29.24 1.02
CA LEU A 42 5.34 -30.67 1.08
C LEU A 42 5.99 -31.04 2.42
N GLU A 43 6.99 -30.27 2.86
CA GLU A 43 7.72 -30.53 4.11
C GLU A 43 6.80 -30.42 5.33
N LEU A 44 5.94 -29.40 5.36
CA LEU A 44 4.98 -29.18 6.45
C LEU A 44 3.73 -30.06 6.32
N LYS A 45 3.65 -30.93 5.31
CA LYS A 45 2.53 -31.85 5.05
C LYS A 45 1.17 -31.14 5.02
N VAL A 46 1.12 -29.97 4.39
CA VAL A 46 -0.09 -29.16 4.32
C VAL A 46 -1.16 -29.88 3.51
N VAL A 47 -2.36 -30.03 4.09
CA VAL A 47 -3.57 -30.46 3.40
C VAL A 47 -4.63 -29.36 3.55
N GLY A 48 -4.98 -28.70 2.45
CA GLY A 48 -5.89 -27.56 2.44
C GLY A 48 -5.20 -26.26 2.04
N LEU A 49 -5.44 -25.17 2.78
CA LEU A 49 -4.85 -23.88 2.51
C LEU A 49 -3.56 -23.67 3.29
N MET A 50 -2.65 -22.89 2.69
CA MET A 50 -1.53 -22.28 3.39
C MET A 50 -1.31 -20.85 2.88
N ASN A 51 -0.66 -20.06 3.71
CA ASN A 51 -0.15 -18.74 3.36
C ASN A 51 1.31 -18.63 3.80
N THR A 52 2.14 -18.03 2.95
CA THR A 52 3.55 -17.79 3.25
C THR A 52 3.83 -16.31 3.06
N GLN A 53 4.59 -15.73 3.97
CA GLN A 53 5.00 -14.33 3.91
C GLN A 53 6.51 -14.24 3.72
N PHE A 54 6.92 -13.38 2.79
CA PHE A 54 8.32 -13.15 2.44
C PHE A 54 8.66 -11.67 2.53
N ALA A 55 9.93 -11.36 2.78
CA ALA A 55 10.52 -10.06 2.54
C ALA A 55 11.58 -10.18 1.44
N ILE A 56 11.59 -9.24 0.52
CA ILE A 56 12.56 -9.21 -0.58
C ILE A 56 13.48 -8.02 -0.35
N LYS A 57 14.78 -8.27 -0.25
CA LYS A 57 15.79 -7.23 -0.06
C LYS A 57 16.97 -7.51 -0.99
N GLU A 58 17.30 -6.54 -1.84
CA GLU A 58 18.45 -6.61 -2.75
C GLU A 58 18.46 -7.87 -3.63
N GLY A 59 17.27 -8.33 -4.06
CA GLY A 59 17.10 -9.52 -4.89
C GLY A 59 17.05 -10.85 -4.13
N GLU A 60 17.24 -10.82 -2.81
CA GLU A 60 17.16 -12.01 -1.94
C GLU A 60 15.80 -12.16 -1.26
N ILE A 61 15.37 -13.42 -1.17
CA ILE A 61 14.08 -13.81 -0.57
C ILE A 61 14.31 -14.29 0.85
N TYR A 62 13.73 -13.58 1.81
CA TYR A 62 13.72 -13.94 3.22
C TYR A 62 12.34 -14.47 3.61
N LEU A 63 12.28 -15.64 4.23
CA LEU A 63 11.04 -16.21 4.76
C LEU A 63 10.71 -15.54 6.10
N LEU A 64 9.52 -14.95 6.22
CA LEU A 64 9.04 -14.35 7.47
C LEU A 64 8.29 -15.37 8.31
N GLU A 65 7.22 -15.95 7.74
CA GLU A 65 6.40 -16.97 8.41
C GLU A 65 5.63 -17.82 7.41
N VAL A 66 5.18 -19.00 7.88
CA VAL A 66 4.25 -19.88 7.18
C VAL A 66 3.04 -20.14 8.06
N ASN A 67 1.86 -19.89 7.52
CA ASN A 67 0.58 -20.15 8.15
C ASN A 67 -0.10 -21.34 7.44
N PRO A 68 -0.03 -22.57 7.98
CA PRO A 68 -0.65 -23.76 7.37
C PRO A 68 -2.17 -23.80 7.62
N ARG A 69 -2.85 -22.72 7.25
CA ARG A 69 -4.29 -22.50 7.39
C ARG A 69 -4.76 -21.45 6.39
N ALA A 70 -6.08 -21.22 6.34
CA ALA A 70 -6.62 -20.08 5.62
C ALA A 70 -6.09 -18.75 6.18
N SER A 71 -5.70 -17.84 5.28
CA SER A 71 -5.38 -16.45 5.60
C SER A 71 -6.55 -15.53 5.30
N ARG A 72 -6.52 -14.33 5.88
CA ARG A 72 -7.51 -13.27 5.61
C ARG A 72 -7.56 -12.85 4.13
N THR A 73 -6.50 -13.10 3.37
CA THR A 73 -6.38 -12.75 1.94
C THR A 73 -7.06 -13.73 0.99
N VAL A 74 -7.51 -14.91 1.46
CA VAL A 74 -8.14 -15.92 0.60
C VAL A 74 -9.38 -15.40 -0.14
N PRO A 75 -10.31 -14.63 0.49
CA PRO A 75 -11.44 -14.05 -0.22
C PRO A 75 -11.02 -13.08 -1.34
N PHE A 76 -10.07 -12.18 -1.07
CA PHE A 76 -9.52 -11.26 -2.07
C PHE A 76 -8.92 -12.02 -3.27
N VAL A 77 -8.03 -12.99 -3.02
CA VAL A 77 -7.43 -13.80 -4.10
C VAL A 77 -8.49 -14.59 -4.87
N SER A 78 -9.52 -15.10 -4.18
CA SER A 78 -10.61 -15.83 -4.82
C SER A 78 -11.43 -14.94 -5.76
N LYS A 79 -11.66 -13.68 -5.37
CA LYS A 79 -12.35 -12.69 -6.22
C LYS A 79 -11.51 -12.23 -7.39
N ALA A 80 -10.21 -12.05 -7.19
CA ALA A 80 -9.29 -11.62 -8.24
C ALA A 80 -9.08 -12.71 -9.31
N THR A 81 -9.03 -13.98 -8.89
CA THR A 81 -8.74 -15.12 -9.79
C THR A 81 -9.98 -15.84 -10.31
N GLY A 82 -11.17 -15.56 -9.76
CA GLY A 82 -12.40 -16.28 -10.08
C GLY A 82 -12.48 -17.68 -9.45
N VAL A 83 -11.43 -18.11 -8.75
CA VAL A 83 -11.33 -19.44 -8.15
C VAL A 83 -11.82 -19.39 -6.71
N GLN A 84 -12.79 -20.25 -6.35
CA GLN A 84 -13.25 -20.39 -4.97
C GLN A 84 -12.24 -21.21 -4.14
N LEU A 85 -11.10 -20.60 -3.78
CA LEU A 85 -9.97 -21.29 -3.14
C LEU A 85 -10.35 -22.02 -1.85
N ALA A 86 -11.21 -21.43 -1.02
CA ALA A 86 -11.71 -22.08 0.20
C ALA A 86 -12.48 -23.38 -0.11
N LYS A 87 -13.30 -23.39 -1.18
CA LYS A 87 -14.06 -24.57 -1.61
C LYS A 87 -13.13 -25.64 -2.19
N VAL A 88 -12.13 -25.24 -2.97
CA VAL A 88 -11.12 -26.14 -3.52
C VAL A 88 -10.34 -26.83 -2.40
N ALA A 89 -9.85 -26.05 -1.43
CA ALA A 89 -9.10 -26.58 -0.31
C ALA A 89 -9.95 -27.44 0.64
N ALA A 90 -11.21 -27.07 0.89
CA ALA A 90 -12.13 -27.90 1.68
C ALA A 90 -12.31 -29.29 1.07
N ARG A 91 -12.44 -29.36 -0.26
CA ARG A 91 -12.49 -30.63 -1.01
C ARG A 91 -11.19 -31.44 -0.89
N CYS A 92 -10.03 -30.77 -0.93
CA CYS A 92 -8.75 -31.43 -0.66
C CYS A 92 -8.70 -32.05 0.75
N MET A 93 -9.18 -31.34 1.77
CA MET A 93 -9.20 -31.83 3.16
C MET A 93 -10.07 -33.09 3.35
N VAL A 94 -11.09 -33.30 2.50
CA VAL A 94 -11.93 -34.51 2.51
C VAL A 94 -11.51 -35.56 1.46
N GLY A 95 -10.29 -35.46 0.92
CA GLY A 95 -9.69 -36.47 0.06
C GLY A 95 -9.92 -36.30 -1.45
N ILE A 96 -10.45 -35.16 -1.90
CA ILE A 96 -10.59 -34.86 -3.34
C ILE A 96 -9.36 -34.05 -3.80
N SER A 97 -8.43 -34.71 -4.48
CA SER A 97 -7.19 -34.08 -4.96
C SER A 97 -7.44 -32.89 -5.91
N LEU A 98 -6.45 -32.01 -6.02
CA LEU A 98 -6.45 -30.90 -6.98
C LEU A 98 -6.64 -31.38 -8.43
N GLU A 99 -6.06 -32.52 -8.78
CA GLU A 99 -6.22 -33.16 -10.09
C GLU A 99 -7.66 -33.58 -10.36
N ARG A 100 -8.33 -34.23 -9.39
CA ARG A 100 -9.76 -34.57 -9.51
C ARG A 100 -10.66 -33.35 -9.59
N GLN A 101 -10.20 -32.21 -9.08
CA GLN A 101 -10.89 -30.92 -9.18
C GLN A 101 -10.51 -30.12 -10.44
N GLN A 102 -9.60 -30.63 -11.27
CA GLN A 102 -9.06 -29.94 -12.45
C GLN A 102 -8.44 -28.57 -12.14
N PHE A 103 -7.89 -28.38 -10.93
CA PHE A 103 -7.24 -27.15 -10.50
C PHE A 103 -5.76 -27.38 -10.22
N THR A 104 -4.98 -27.55 -11.30
CA THR A 104 -3.54 -27.87 -11.23
C THR A 104 -2.63 -26.75 -11.73
N GLN A 105 -3.21 -25.66 -12.25
CA GLN A 105 -2.49 -24.52 -12.80
C GLN A 105 -2.84 -23.24 -12.03
N GLU A 106 -1.85 -22.37 -11.83
CA GLU A 106 -2.09 -21.05 -11.26
C GLU A 106 -2.83 -20.15 -12.26
N VAL A 107 -3.88 -19.48 -11.79
CA VAL A 107 -4.56 -18.43 -12.56
C VAL A 107 -3.84 -17.10 -12.30
N ILE A 108 -3.31 -16.48 -13.36
CA ILE A 108 -2.79 -15.13 -13.35
C ILE A 108 -3.85 -14.22 -13.99
N PRO A 109 -4.48 -13.31 -13.24
CA PRO A 109 -5.53 -12.46 -13.81
C PRO A 109 -4.98 -11.46 -14.82
N ALA A 110 -5.79 -11.13 -15.83
CA ALA A 110 -5.45 -10.13 -16.85
C ALA A 110 -5.53 -8.68 -16.34
N HIS A 111 -6.32 -8.45 -15.29
CA HIS A 111 -6.50 -7.14 -14.65
C HIS A 111 -5.64 -7.05 -13.38
N PHE A 112 -5.39 -5.81 -12.94
CA PHE A 112 -4.85 -5.53 -11.62
C PHE A 112 -5.97 -5.45 -10.60
N PHE A 113 -5.73 -6.08 -9.46
CA PHE A 113 -6.58 -6.07 -8.29
C PHE A 113 -5.76 -5.52 -7.13
N VAL A 114 -6.24 -4.46 -6.51
CA VAL A 114 -5.59 -3.85 -5.35
C VAL A 114 -6.51 -3.97 -4.14
N LYS A 115 -5.98 -4.52 -3.05
CA LYS A 115 -6.60 -4.50 -1.73
C LYS A 115 -6.09 -3.28 -0.97
N GLU A 116 -6.97 -2.47 -0.39
CA GLU A 116 -6.63 -1.39 0.53
C GLU A 116 -7.31 -1.61 1.89
N ALA A 117 -6.65 -1.22 2.98
CA ALA A 117 -7.11 -1.41 4.35
C ALA A 117 -7.95 -0.22 4.85
N ILE A 118 -9.02 -0.50 5.63
CA ILE A 118 -9.85 0.52 6.28
C ILE A 118 -9.47 0.61 7.77
N PHE A 119 -9.12 1.81 8.21
CA PHE A 119 -8.64 2.07 9.56
C PHE A 119 -9.69 2.73 10.46
N PRO A 120 -9.76 2.36 11.75
CA PRO A 120 -10.71 2.93 12.70
C PRO A 120 -10.21 4.24 13.34
N PHE A 121 -9.12 4.84 12.87
CA PHE A 121 -8.45 5.95 13.56
C PHE A 121 -9.36 7.14 13.87
N VAL A 122 -10.34 7.44 13.01
CA VAL A 122 -11.34 8.50 13.23
C VAL A 122 -12.17 8.28 14.50
N LYS A 123 -12.32 7.03 14.95
CA LYS A 123 -13.02 6.66 16.18
C LYS A 123 -12.17 6.88 17.44
N PHE A 124 -10.84 7.03 17.29
CA PHE A 124 -9.88 7.11 18.39
C PHE A 124 -8.92 8.31 18.22
N PRO A 125 -9.41 9.57 18.35
CA PRO A 125 -8.65 10.77 18.01
C PRO A 125 -7.41 11.05 18.89
N GLY A 126 -7.24 10.29 19.97
CA GLY A 126 -6.06 10.34 20.84
C GLY A 126 -4.92 9.42 20.38
N VAL A 127 -5.19 8.48 19.47
CA VAL A 127 -4.22 7.51 18.96
C VAL A 127 -3.44 8.12 17.79
N ASP A 128 -2.18 7.72 17.67
CA ASP A 128 -1.34 8.04 16.53
C ASP A 128 -1.64 7.08 15.35
N THR A 129 -1.79 7.65 14.15
CA THR A 129 -2.25 6.92 12.96
C THR A 129 -1.11 6.28 12.17
N LEU A 130 0.09 6.20 12.77
CA LEU A 130 1.24 5.58 12.16
C LEU A 130 1.06 4.07 12.00
N LEU A 131 1.39 3.55 10.82
CA LEU A 131 1.43 2.12 10.55
C LEU A 131 2.67 1.46 11.18
N GLY A 132 2.58 0.18 11.49
CA GLY A 132 3.67 -0.55 12.13
C GLY A 132 3.49 -2.07 12.08
N PRO A 133 4.26 -2.82 12.87
CA PRO A 133 4.27 -4.29 12.80
C PRO A 133 3.03 -4.95 13.41
N GLU A 134 2.18 -4.19 14.10
CA GLU A 134 0.89 -4.64 14.64
C GLU A 134 -0.26 -4.15 13.75
N MET A 135 -1.22 -5.03 13.46
CA MET A 135 -2.42 -4.73 12.69
C MET A 135 -3.39 -3.83 13.46
N LYS A 136 -3.91 -2.79 12.81
CA LYS A 136 -4.91 -1.86 13.37
C LYS A 136 -6.15 -1.72 12.50
N SER A 137 -6.11 -2.14 11.24
CA SER A 137 -7.23 -2.09 10.31
C SER A 137 -8.39 -3.00 10.75
N THR A 138 -9.61 -2.64 10.33
CA THR A 138 -10.85 -3.34 10.68
C THR A 138 -11.57 -3.93 9.48
N GLY A 139 -11.24 -3.45 8.27
CA GLY A 139 -11.84 -3.90 7.03
C GLY A 139 -10.89 -3.68 5.86
N GLU A 140 -11.34 -4.04 4.68
CA GLU A 140 -10.61 -3.89 3.43
C GLU A 140 -11.57 -3.63 2.27
N VAL A 141 -11.05 -3.00 1.22
CA VAL A 141 -11.73 -2.78 -0.05
C VAL A 141 -10.88 -3.29 -1.20
N MET A 142 -11.49 -3.43 -2.37
CA MET A 142 -10.85 -3.99 -3.56
C MET A 142 -11.11 -3.09 -4.77
N GLY A 143 -10.03 -2.52 -5.31
CA GLY A 143 -10.05 -1.81 -6.59
C GLY A 143 -9.63 -2.72 -7.75
N VAL A 144 -10.23 -2.53 -8.92
CA VAL A 144 -9.94 -3.30 -10.13
C VAL A 144 -9.64 -2.36 -11.29
N GLY A 145 -8.52 -2.58 -12.00
CA GLY A 145 -8.09 -1.74 -13.11
C GLY A 145 -7.37 -2.50 -14.20
N SER A 146 -7.30 -1.90 -15.39
CA SER A 146 -6.48 -2.43 -16.50
C SER A 146 -4.97 -2.28 -16.22
N ASN A 147 -4.60 -1.37 -15.32
CA ASN A 147 -3.25 -1.18 -14.82
C ASN A 147 -3.27 -0.98 -13.29
N PHE A 148 -2.09 -1.04 -12.67
CA PHE A 148 -1.93 -0.88 -11.22
C PHE A 148 -2.45 0.48 -10.71
N GLY A 149 -2.11 1.58 -11.40
CA GLY A 149 -2.53 2.93 -10.98
C GLY A 149 -4.05 3.05 -10.90
N GLN A 150 -4.77 2.50 -11.88
CA GLN A 150 -6.23 2.56 -11.91
C GLN A 150 -6.85 1.69 -10.81
N ALA A 151 -6.29 0.50 -10.58
CA ALA A 151 -6.74 -0.38 -9.49
C ALA A 151 -6.48 0.26 -8.12
N TYR A 152 -5.32 0.90 -7.93
CA TYR A 152 -4.94 1.59 -6.70
C TYR A 152 -5.84 2.82 -6.45
N ALA A 153 -6.09 3.64 -7.48
CA ALA A 153 -7.00 4.79 -7.39
C ALA A 153 -8.40 4.38 -6.90
N LYS A 154 -8.96 3.30 -7.46
CA LYS A 154 -10.28 2.78 -7.04
C LYS A 154 -10.26 2.18 -5.64
N ALA A 155 -9.15 1.55 -5.24
CA ALA A 155 -9.01 1.01 -3.88
C ALA A 155 -8.96 2.14 -2.84
N MET A 156 -8.20 3.21 -3.12
CA MET A 156 -8.17 4.43 -2.28
C MET A 156 -9.56 5.07 -2.18
N GLU A 157 -10.24 5.27 -3.31
CA GLU A 157 -11.58 5.85 -3.33
C GLU A 157 -12.58 4.97 -2.54
N GLY A 158 -12.49 3.64 -2.69
CA GLY A 158 -13.30 2.70 -1.92
C GLY A 158 -13.02 2.74 -0.41
N ALA A 159 -11.78 3.05 -0.01
CA ALA A 159 -11.38 3.19 1.39
C ALA A 159 -11.86 4.53 2.00
N GLY A 160 -12.37 5.45 1.17
CA GLY A 160 -12.86 6.76 1.56
C GLY A 160 -11.86 7.89 1.34
N ASP A 161 -10.72 7.61 0.71
CA ASP A 161 -9.68 8.60 0.39
C ASP A 161 -9.81 9.04 -1.08
N LEU A 162 -10.29 10.27 -1.29
CA LEU A 162 -10.35 10.88 -2.61
C LEU A 162 -8.96 11.41 -2.98
N LEU A 163 -8.37 10.90 -4.06
CA LEU A 163 -7.09 11.39 -4.52
C LEU A 163 -7.22 12.81 -5.08
N PRO A 164 -6.51 13.81 -4.52
CA PRO A 164 -6.56 15.17 -5.03
C PRO A 164 -5.93 15.24 -6.42
N ARG A 165 -6.45 16.12 -7.28
CA ARG A 165 -5.92 16.28 -8.66
C ARG A 165 -4.95 17.45 -8.82
N SER A 166 -4.97 18.39 -7.88
CA SER A 166 -4.08 19.55 -7.81
C SER A 166 -4.11 20.11 -6.39
N GLY A 167 -3.40 21.21 -6.15
CA GLY A 167 -3.36 21.90 -4.86
C GLY A 167 -1.99 21.82 -4.21
N LYS A 168 -1.91 21.97 -2.89
CA LYS A 168 -0.64 21.95 -2.17
C LYS A 168 -0.35 20.56 -1.60
N ALA A 169 0.85 20.06 -1.87
CA ALA A 169 1.34 18.80 -1.32
C ALA A 169 2.47 19.05 -0.29
N LEU A 170 2.31 18.51 0.91
CA LEU A 170 3.34 18.54 1.96
C LEU A 170 4.22 17.29 1.89
N LEU A 171 5.53 17.48 1.75
CA LEU A 171 6.54 16.43 1.73
C LEU A 171 7.44 16.54 2.96
N SER A 172 7.35 15.59 3.88
CA SER A 172 8.20 15.55 5.09
C SER A 172 8.61 14.12 5.40
N VAL A 173 9.76 13.71 4.87
CA VAL A 173 10.22 12.31 4.91
C VAL A 173 11.47 12.12 5.77
N ARG A 174 11.67 10.91 6.29
CA ARG A 174 12.90 10.48 6.96
C ARG A 174 14.10 10.48 6.01
N ASP A 175 15.31 10.44 6.56
CA ASP A 175 16.55 10.53 5.78
C ASP A 175 16.70 9.41 4.74
N ALA A 176 16.32 8.18 5.08
CA ALA A 176 16.40 7.03 4.17
C ALA A 176 15.57 7.22 2.89
N ASP A 177 14.49 7.99 2.96
CA ASP A 177 13.55 8.18 1.85
C ASP A 177 13.88 9.43 1.01
N LYS A 178 14.87 10.24 1.42
CA LYS A 178 15.26 11.49 0.72
C LYS A 178 15.71 11.28 -0.72
N LYS A 179 16.25 10.11 -1.07
CA LYS A 179 16.59 9.81 -2.48
C LYS A 179 15.33 9.53 -3.31
N ARG A 180 14.37 8.81 -2.72
CA ARG A 180 13.14 8.38 -3.40
C ARG A 180 12.12 9.50 -3.52
N ILE A 181 12.04 10.41 -2.53
CA ILE A 181 11.11 11.54 -2.55
C ILE A 181 11.32 12.49 -3.73
N VAL A 182 12.53 12.53 -4.32
CA VAL A 182 12.80 13.34 -5.52
C VAL A 182 11.95 12.88 -6.71
N LYS A 183 11.76 11.57 -6.88
CA LYS A 183 10.89 11.01 -7.93
C LYS A 183 9.44 11.43 -7.69
N VAL A 184 8.95 11.23 -6.47
CA VAL A 184 7.59 11.60 -6.06
C VAL A 184 7.35 13.09 -6.25
N ALA A 185 8.27 13.95 -5.81
CA ALA A 185 8.18 15.40 -5.98
C ALA A 185 8.10 15.80 -7.46
N ARG A 186 8.87 15.15 -8.33
CA ARG A 186 8.81 15.40 -9.78
C ARG A 186 7.45 15.05 -10.36
N GLU A 187 6.95 13.84 -10.07
CA GLU A 187 5.65 13.38 -10.56
C GLU A 187 4.51 14.26 -10.04
N LEU A 188 4.53 14.67 -8.76
CA LEU A 188 3.54 15.61 -8.23
C LEU A 188 3.61 17.00 -8.90
N SER A 189 4.82 17.50 -9.17
CA SER A 189 4.99 18.77 -9.89
C SER A 189 4.48 18.71 -11.33
N GLU A 190 4.57 17.55 -11.98
CA GLU A 190 3.98 17.30 -13.31
C GLU A 190 2.45 17.29 -13.27
N HIS A 191 1.86 16.98 -12.11
CA HIS A 191 0.42 17.04 -11.83
C HIS A 191 -0.04 18.36 -11.18
N GLU A 192 0.68 19.47 -11.44
CA GLU A 192 0.32 20.82 -11.00
C GLU A 192 0.20 21.01 -9.47
N PHE A 193 0.81 20.13 -8.67
CA PHE A 193 0.89 20.35 -7.23
C PHE A 193 1.93 21.42 -6.88
N GLU A 194 1.55 22.36 -6.03
CA GLU A 194 2.50 23.22 -5.33
C GLU A 194 3.16 22.41 -4.22
N LEU A 195 4.49 22.28 -4.27
CA LEU A 195 5.22 21.46 -3.31
C LEU A 195 5.70 22.29 -2.12
N LEU A 196 5.35 21.83 -0.92
CA LEU A 196 5.86 22.36 0.34
C LEU A 196 6.59 21.25 1.10
N ALA A 197 7.73 21.55 1.71
CA ALA A 197 8.51 20.53 2.41
C ALA A 197 9.25 21.06 3.63
N THR A 198 9.47 20.18 4.61
CA THR A 198 10.36 20.50 5.75
C THR A 198 11.79 20.70 5.29
N GLY A 199 12.59 21.48 6.03
CA GLY A 199 13.91 21.95 5.57
C GLY A 199 14.80 20.87 4.93
N GLY A 200 14.97 19.73 5.60
CA GLY A 200 15.78 18.63 5.07
C GLY A 200 15.26 18.02 3.76
N THR A 201 13.95 17.86 3.63
CA THR A 201 13.30 17.34 2.41
C THR A 201 13.31 18.39 1.31
N CYS A 202 13.00 19.66 1.64
CA CYS A 202 13.00 20.79 0.71
C CYS A 202 14.37 21.01 0.05
N ASN A 203 15.46 20.88 0.82
CA ASN A 203 16.81 21.05 0.29
C ASN A 203 17.14 20.00 -0.78
N VAL A 204 16.76 18.75 -0.57
CA VAL A 204 17.02 17.66 -1.53
C VAL A 204 16.18 17.83 -2.80
N ILE A 205 14.92 18.24 -2.67
CA ILE A 205 14.04 18.51 -3.82
C ILE A 205 14.58 19.68 -4.65
N ARG A 206 14.97 20.80 -4.01
CA ARG A 206 15.55 21.96 -4.68
C ARG A 206 16.88 21.64 -5.35
N ALA A 207 17.73 20.83 -4.70
CA ALA A 207 19.00 20.38 -5.29
C ALA A 207 18.79 19.54 -6.57
N ALA A 208 17.63 18.90 -6.73
CA ALA A 208 17.24 18.19 -7.95
C ALA A 208 16.59 19.10 -9.02
N GLY A 209 16.56 20.43 -8.80
CA GLY A 209 16.01 21.41 -9.73
C GLY A 209 14.49 21.57 -9.69
N ILE A 210 13.82 21.04 -8.66
CA ILE A 210 12.36 21.07 -8.54
C ILE A 210 11.95 22.21 -7.60
N ALA A 211 10.96 23.01 -8.01
CA ALA A 211 10.41 24.08 -7.20
C ALA A 211 9.74 23.50 -5.94
N CYS A 212 10.10 24.03 -4.77
CA CYS A 212 9.56 23.58 -3.49
C CYS A 212 9.67 24.72 -2.48
N THR A 213 8.61 24.99 -1.74
CA THR A 213 8.59 26.00 -0.67
C THR A 213 8.92 25.34 0.66
N ARG A 214 9.79 25.96 1.46
CA ARG A 214 10.14 25.43 2.78
C ARG A 214 9.01 25.75 3.76
N VAL A 215 8.61 24.77 4.57
CA VAL A 215 7.68 24.94 5.70
C VAL A 215 8.35 24.60 7.02
N ASN A 216 7.97 25.31 8.08
CA ASN A 216 8.46 25.10 9.43
C ASN A 216 7.81 23.88 10.10
N LYS A 217 8.61 23.07 10.80
CA LYS A 217 8.12 22.16 11.83
C LYS A 217 7.59 22.95 13.02
N VAL A 218 6.85 22.29 13.91
CA VAL A 218 6.30 22.91 15.13
C VAL A 218 7.38 23.61 15.97
N ALA A 219 8.57 23.01 16.06
CA ALA A 219 9.70 23.57 16.80
C ALA A 219 10.42 24.74 16.10
N GLU A 220 10.12 25.03 14.83
CA GLU A 220 10.87 25.98 13.99
C GLU A 220 10.20 27.36 13.86
N GLY A 221 9.02 27.58 14.46
CA GLY A 221 8.33 28.88 14.47
C GLY A 221 6.97 28.85 13.76
N ARG A 222 6.31 30.01 13.59
CA ARG A 222 4.96 30.13 12.98
C ARG A 222 4.96 30.95 11.69
N PRO A 223 4.07 30.66 10.71
CA PRO A 223 3.20 29.47 10.68
C PRO A 223 4.02 28.18 10.48
N HIS A 224 3.58 27.09 11.13
CA HIS A 224 4.17 25.75 10.96
C HIS A 224 3.17 24.79 10.31
N ILE A 225 3.64 23.60 9.92
CA ILE A 225 2.84 22.53 9.28
C ILE A 225 1.45 22.35 9.90
N VAL A 226 1.38 22.21 11.23
CA VAL A 226 0.10 21.94 11.91
C VAL A 226 -0.86 23.14 11.83
N ASP A 227 -0.37 24.37 11.74
CA ASP A 227 -1.22 25.55 11.53
C ASP A 227 -1.80 25.53 10.12
N MET A 228 -0.96 25.22 9.12
CA MET A 228 -1.37 25.15 7.71
C MET A 228 -2.37 24.02 7.45
N ILE A 229 -2.18 22.83 8.07
CA ILE A 229 -3.17 21.75 8.00
C ILE A 229 -4.50 22.20 8.60
N LYS A 230 -4.48 22.92 9.72
CA LYS A 230 -5.70 23.42 10.37
C LYS A 230 -6.43 24.50 9.56
N ASN A 231 -5.70 25.19 8.69
CA ASN A 231 -6.22 26.17 7.75
C ASN A 231 -6.63 25.53 6.41
N ASP A 232 -6.69 24.20 6.33
CA ASP A 232 -7.05 23.43 5.14
C ASP A 232 -6.17 23.79 3.92
N GLU A 233 -4.89 24.07 4.16
CA GLU A 233 -3.96 24.46 3.09
C GLU A 233 -3.39 23.30 2.29
N PHE A 234 -3.54 22.04 2.72
CA PHE A 234 -2.93 20.89 2.05
C PHE A 234 -4.00 19.91 1.57
N GLU A 235 -3.80 19.40 0.36
CA GLU A 235 -4.63 18.35 -0.22
C GLU A 235 -3.98 16.97 -0.08
N LEU A 236 -2.64 16.93 -0.10
CA LEU A 236 -1.86 15.70 0.02
C LEU A 236 -0.71 15.85 1.01
N ILE A 237 -0.51 14.87 1.88
CA ILE A 237 0.62 14.82 2.82
C ILE A 237 1.36 13.49 2.68
N ILE A 238 2.67 13.56 2.42
CA ILE A 238 3.57 12.41 2.45
C ILE A 238 4.49 12.59 3.64
N ASN A 239 4.22 11.83 4.71
CA ASN A 239 4.96 11.95 5.97
C ASN A 239 5.54 10.61 6.43
N THR A 240 6.81 10.35 6.12
CA THR A 240 7.53 9.18 6.63
C THR A 240 8.37 9.56 7.84
N THR A 241 8.42 8.67 8.84
CA THR A 241 9.12 8.91 10.10
C THR A 241 9.85 7.65 10.57
N ASP A 242 10.98 7.84 11.24
CA ASP A 242 11.74 6.75 11.85
C ASP A 242 12.37 7.22 13.17
N GLY A 243 12.46 6.32 14.15
CA GLY A 243 12.91 6.58 15.50
C GLY A 243 11.82 7.17 16.40
N LYS A 244 11.82 6.73 17.67
CA LYS A 244 10.77 7.03 18.66
C LYS A 244 10.48 8.53 18.79
N LYS A 245 11.53 9.36 18.90
CA LYS A 245 11.38 10.81 19.06
C LYS A 245 10.75 11.47 17.82
N ALA A 246 11.20 11.11 16.62
CA ALA A 246 10.64 11.69 15.40
C ALA A 246 9.18 11.26 15.15
N ILE A 247 8.83 10.03 15.56
CA ILE A 247 7.46 9.52 15.56
C ILE A 247 6.57 10.38 16.46
N GLU A 248 6.98 10.61 17.71
CA GLU A 248 6.27 11.43 18.68
C GLU A 248 6.12 12.89 18.18
N ASP A 249 7.22 13.49 17.70
CA ASP A 249 7.24 14.87 17.19
C ASP A 249 6.32 15.06 15.97
N SER A 250 6.12 14.01 15.16
CA SER A 250 5.30 14.05 13.95
C SER A 250 3.86 13.59 14.15
N ALA A 251 3.50 13.03 15.31
CA ALA A 251 2.15 12.56 15.61
C ALA A 251 1.10 13.68 15.53
N ALA A 252 1.50 14.93 15.75
CA ALA A 252 0.63 16.08 15.58
C ALA A 252 0.24 16.31 14.10
N ILE A 253 1.15 16.06 13.15
CA ILE A 253 0.91 16.20 11.70
C ILE A 253 -0.12 15.17 11.27
N ARG A 254 0.12 13.89 11.59
CA ARG A 254 -0.77 12.78 11.21
C ARG A 254 -2.17 12.91 11.81
N ARG A 255 -2.27 13.28 13.09
CA ARG A 255 -3.58 13.52 13.74
C ARG A 255 -4.30 14.73 13.14
N ALA A 256 -3.58 15.80 12.79
CA ALA A 256 -4.18 16.95 12.13
C ALA A 256 -4.69 16.58 10.73
N ALA A 257 -3.89 15.87 9.93
CA ALA A 257 -4.27 15.38 8.60
C ALA A 257 -5.56 14.56 8.65
N LEU A 258 -5.63 13.57 9.56
CA LEU A 258 -6.84 12.77 9.74
C LEU A 258 -8.07 13.61 10.12
N ARG A 259 -7.93 14.56 11.06
CA ARG A 259 -9.05 15.40 11.52
C ARG A 259 -9.57 16.34 10.44
N HIS A 260 -8.66 16.87 9.63
CA HIS A 260 -8.97 17.77 8.52
C HIS A 260 -9.26 17.04 7.21
N LYS A 261 -9.31 15.69 7.24
CA LYS A 261 -9.60 14.84 6.08
C LYS A 261 -8.66 15.09 4.89
N VAL A 262 -7.41 15.44 5.19
CA VAL A 262 -6.36 15.58 4.17
C VAL A 262 -5.87 14.19 3.80
N THR A 263 -5.81 13.86 2.51
CA THR A 263 -5.23 12.60 2.04
C THR A 263 -3.78 12.52 2.46
N TYR A 264 -3.38 11.42 3.11
CA TYR A 264 -2.00 11.26 3.55
C TYR A 264 -1.52 9.82 3.51
N THR A 265 -0.21 9.66 3.37
CA THR A 265 0.47 8.38 3.50
C THR A 265 1.68 8.49 4.40
N THR A 266 1.97 7.41 5.13
CA THR A 266 3.08 7.33 6.08
C THR A 266 4.29 6.55 5.55
N THR A 267 4.22 6.06 4.31
CA THR A 267 5.30 5.32 3.65
C THR A 267 5.67 6.01 2.34
N ILE A 268 6.93 5.86 1.93
CA ILE A 268 7.40 6.43 0.67
C ILE A 268 6.84 5.65 -0.53
N SER A 269 6.65 4.34 -0.38
CA SER A 269 6.04 3.50 -1.42
C SER A 269 4.55 3.81 -1.61
N GLY A 270 3.82 4.14 -0.55
CA GLY A 270 2.46 4.68 -0.67
C GLY A 270 2.45 5.99 -1.45
N GLY A 271 3.43 6.87 -1.22
CA GLY A 271 3.60 8.10 -2.01
C GLY A 271 3.85 7.84 -3.50
N GLU A 272 4.70 6.86 -3.82
CA GLU A 272 4.95 6.42 -5.19
C GLU A 272 3.70 5.78 -5.85
N ALA A 273 2.93 5.00 -5.09
CA ALA A 273 1.68 4.40 -5.56
C ALA A 273 0.60 5.46 -5.83
N ILE A 274 0.50 6.49 -4.99
CA ILE A 274 -0.37 7.65 -5.23
C ILE A 274 0.01 8.32 -6.55
N CYS A 275 1.29 8.58 -6.83
CA CYS A 275 1.70 9.17 -8.10
C CYS A 275 1.33 8.31 -9.31
N LEU A 276 1.38 6.97 -9.20
CA LEU A 276 0.91 6.08 -10.26
C LEU A 276 -0.60 6.17 -10.46
N ALA A 277 -1.38 6.31 -9.38
CA ALA A 277 -2.83 6.50 -9.46
C ALA A 277 -3.23 7.88 -10.02
N LEU A 278 -2.45 8.94 -9.74
CA LEU A 278 -2.72 10.29 -10.25
C LEU A 278 -2.59 10.41 -11.76
N LYS A 279 -1.77 9.56 -12.40
CA LYS A 279 -1.64 9.48 -13.86
C LYS A 279 -2.91 9.01 -14.54
N GLU A 280 -3.81 8.36 -13.82
CA GLU A 280 -5.06 7.86 -14.36
C GLU A 280 -6.12 8.97 -14.37
N SER A 281 -6.53 9.36 -15.57
CA SER A 281 -7.50 10.43 -15.80
C SER A 281 -8.93 10.06 -15.43
N ASP A 282 -9.26 8.76 -15.38
CA ASP A 282 -10.61 8.28 -15.15
C ASP A 282 -10.67 6.95 -14.37
N SER A 283 -11.17 7.02 -13.13
CA SER A 283 -11.51 5.84 -12.32
C SER A 283 -12.97 5.38 -12.53
N SER A 284 -13.76 6.06 -13.35
CA SER A 284 -15.21 5.83 -13.48
C SER A 284 -15.60 4.52 -14.16
N ASN A 285 -14.68 3.89 -14.90
CA ASN A 285 -14.98 2.62 -15.57
C ASN A 285 -15.28 1.53 -14.53
N VAL A 286 -16.51 1.04 -14.53
CA VAL A 286 -17.01 -0.02 -13.63
C VAL A 286 -17.12 -1.32 -14.39
N ILE A 287 -16.58 -2.39 -13.79
CA ILE A 287 -16.61 -3.74 -14.35
C ILE A 287 -17.33 -4.64 -13.35
N ARG A 288 -18.35 -5.38 -13.81
CA ARG A 288 -19.04 -6.35 -12.95
C ARG A 288 -18.11 -7.54 -12.72
N LEU A 289 -18.20 -8.15 -11.55
CA LEU A 289 -17.41 -9.35 -11.25
C LEU A 289 -17.66 -10.49 -12.25
N GLN A 290 -18.88 -10.58 -12.79
CA GLN A 290 -19.27 -11.56 -13.81
C GLN A 290 -18.69 -11.27 -15.19
N ASP A 291 -18.28 -10.03 -15.47
CA ASP A 291 -17.64 -9.70 -16.75
C ASP A 291 -16.11 -9.94 -16.67
N LEU A 292 -15.56 -10.09 -15.46
CA LEU A 292 -14.15 -10.44 -15.24
C LEU A 292 -13.87 -11.94 -15.37
N HIS A 293 -14.89 -12.80 -15.23
CA HIS A 293 -14.76 -14.26 -15.09
C HIS A 293 -15.73 -15.05 -15.97
#